data_AF-A0A2V4KEX9-F1
#
_entry.id   AF-A0A2V4KEX9-F1
#
_cell.length_a   1.000
_cell.length_b   1.000
_cell.length_c   1.000
_cell.angle_alpha   90.00
_cell.angle_beta   90.00
_cell.angle_gamma   90.00
#
_symmetry.space_group_name_H-M   'P 1'
#
loop_
_entity.id
_entity.type
_entity.pdbx_description
1 polymer ?
#
loop_
_entity_poly.entity_id
_entity_poly.type
_entity_poly.pdbx_seq_one_letter_code
_entity_poly.pdbx_strand_id
1 'polypeptide(L)'
;MSRTGRNLLLGCLLLVPPLLAHAGDNSLLVPATGRCSLDSAAEDLPQAVAACQEQARQGDAQAQYELGEFFYDGQRAPRDLPQALHWFEQASLQGNAQAQLRLGTMFFRGEGVPANNVQAYIVLKMAAVNGSDEAMDSADQVAERMQREELQAASQVLGQIFRSYLLELQNIDSAPAAPGSGFTPAPGNTLGSPQVPAFAPN
;
A
#
# COMPACT_ATOMS: atom_id res chain seq x y z
N MET A 1 -5.81 -74.99 41.92
CA MET A 1 -5.89 -74.41 40.56
C MET A 1 -7.09 -73.47 40.60
N SER A 2 -6.94 -72.20 40.93
CA SER A 2 -6.47 -71.11 40.08
C SER A 2 -5.79 -70.00 40.91
N ARG A 3 -4.83 -69.30 40.30
CA ARG A 3 -3.88 -68.37 40.92
C ARG A 3 -4.42 -66.92 40.93
N THR A 4 -4.08 -66.18 42.01
CA THR A 4 -3.65 -64.76 42.11
C THR A 4 -4.45 -63.64 41.41
N GLY A 5 -4.69 -62.45 41.97
CA GLY A 5 -4.00 -61.75 43.06
C GLY A 5 -4.73 -60.43 43.45
N ARG A 6 -4.23 -59.84 44.54
CA ARG A 6 -4.79 -58.78 45.40
C ARG A 6 -4.51 -57.34 44.94
N ASN A 7 -5.50 -56.47 45.20
CA ASN A 7 -5.48 -55.16 45.89
C ASN A 7 -4.86 -53.86 45.32
N LEU A 8 -5.53 -52.76 45.74
CA LEU A 8 -5.15 -51.35 45.99
C LEU A 8 -5.57 -50.34 44.89
N LEU A 9 -6.61 -49.51 45.08
CA LEU A 9 -6.83 -48.34 45.98
C LEU A 9 -6.21 -47.00 45.48
N LEU A 10 -7.08 -45.98 45.51
CA LEU A 10 -6.85 -44.53 45.59
C LEU A 10 -6.34 -43.75 44.36
N GLY A 11 -7.28 -43.04 43.71
CA GLY A 11 -7.37 -41.58 43.73
C GLY A 11 -6.20 -40.72 43.22
N CYS A 12 -6.42 -40.01 42.12
CA CYS A 12 -6.08 -38.58 42.02
C CYS A 12 -6.75 -37.93 40.79
N LEU A 13 -7.74 -37.09 41.08
CA LEU A 13 -8.16 -35.95 40.25
C LEU A 13 -7.02 -34.94 40.29
N LEU A 14 -6.30 -34.72 39.19
CA LEU A 14 -5.42 -33.55 39.02
C LEU A 14 -5.48 -33.06 37.57
N LEU A 15 -6.27 -32.00 37.39
CA LEU A 15 -5.93 -30.75 36.69
C LEU A 15 -5.08 -30.89 35.43
N VAL A 16 -5.75 -30.78 34.28
CA VAL A 16 -5.16 -30.32 33.02
C VAL A 16 -4.70 -28.86 33.22
N PRO A 17 -3.41 -28.51 33.17
CA PRO A 17 -3.01 -27.12 33.05
C PRO A 17 -3.27 -26.67 31.60
N PRO A 18 -3.79 -25.45 31.36
CA PRO A 18 -3.73 -24.87 30.03
C PRO A 18 -2.27 -24.59 29.71
N LEU A 19 -1.78 -25.14 28.60
CA LEU A 19 -0.53 -24.72 27.98
C LEU A 19 -0.63 -23.22 27.72
N LEU A 20 0.07 -22.43 28.54
CA LEU A 20 0.42 -21.06 28.23
C LEU A 20 1.24 -21.10 26.95
N ALA A 21 0.59 -20.75 25.85
CA ALA A 21 1.21 -20.42 24.59
C ALA A 21 2.18 -19.26 24.84
N HIS A 22 3.44 -19.59 25.09
CA HIS A 22 4.54 -18.67 24.94
C HIS A 22 4.78 -18.58 23.43
N ALA A 23 4.25 -17.53 22.80
CA ALA A 23 4.79 -17.05 21.54
C ALA A 23 6.18 -16.48 21.85
N GLY A 24 7.15 -17.40 21.93
CA GLY A 24 8.55 -17.06 21.84
C GLY A 24 8.83 -16.75 20.38
N ASP A 25 8.67 -15.48 20.02
CA ASP A 25 9.30 -14.92 18.83
C ASP A 25 10.80 -15.03 19.04
N ASN A 26 11.38 -16.11 18.51
CA ASN A 26 12.68 -16.04 17.88
C ASN A 26 13.00 -17.28 17.08
N SER A 27 13.61 -17.00 15.93
CA SER A 27 14.50 -17.87 15.17
C SER A 27 13.84 -18.76 14.09
N LEU A 28 13.98 -18.36 12.82
CA LEU A 28 15.01 -18.91 11.91
C LEU A 28 14.71 -18.56 10.44
N LEU A 29 15.56 -17.70 9.86
CA LEU A 29 16.09 -17.79 8.48
C LEU A 29 15.13 -18.22 7.35
N VAL A 30 14.00 -17.55 7.25
CA VAL A 30 13.44 -17.12 5.97
C VAL A 30 13.14 -15.65 6.19
N PRO A 31 13.56 -14.70 5.34
CA PRO A 31 12.93 -13.38 5.38
C PRO A 31 11.47 -13.67 5.06
N ALA A 32 10.63 -13.72 6.08
CA ALA A 32 9.21 -13.59 5.86
C ALA A 32 9.12 -12.34 4.99
N THR A 33 8.63 -12.49 3.77
CA THR A 33 8.14 -11.38 2.96
C THR A 33 6.90 -10.84 3.68
N GLY A 34 7.09 -10.42 4.92
CA GLY A 34 6.10 -9.75 5.73
C GLY A 34 5.92 -8.39 5.09
N ARG A 35 4.66 -7.98 5.00
CA ARG A 35 4.33 -6.63 4.57
C ARG A 35 5.15 -5.65 5.39
N CYS A 36 5.81 -4.71 4.72
CA CYS A 36 6.41 -3.57 5.41
C CYS A 36 5.36 -2.97 6.36
N SER A 37 5.71 -2.89 7.64
CA SER A 37 4.92 -2.22 8.67
C SER A 37 5.91 -1.57 9.63
N LEU A 38 5.83 -0.25 9.73
CA LEU A 38 6.80 0.54 10.53
C LEU A 38 6.31 0.80 11.95
N ASP A 39 5.28 0.10 12.42
CA ASP A 39 4.69 0.15 13.77
C ASP A 39 5.51 -0.58 14.85
N SER A 40 6.73 -1.03 14.51
CA SER A 40 7.64 -1.75 15.41
C SER A 40 8.14 -0.91 16.59
N ALA A 41 8.62 -1.61 17.63
CA ALA A 41 9.24 -1.00 18.80
C ALA A 41 10.44 -0.12 18.42
N ALA A 42 10.68 0.96 19.18
CA ALA A 42 11.69 1.97 18.84
C ALA A 42 13.11 1.40 18.67
N GLU A 43 13.44 0.29 19.34
CA GLU A 43 14.76 -0.34 19.29
C GLU A 43 15.04 -1.02 17.93
N ASP A 44 14.00 -1.54 17.26
CA ASP A 44 14.10 -2.26 15.98
C ASP A 44 13.82 -1.36 14.77
N LEU A 45 13.41 -0.11 15.02
CA LEU A 45 12.98 0.82 13.98
C LEU A 45 14.00 1.00 12.84
N PRO A 46 15.33 1.14 13.07
CA PRO A 46 16.29 1.28 11.97
C PRO A 46 16.32 0.05 11.05
N GLN A 47 16.17 -1.15 11.61
CA GLN A 47 16.18 -2.40 10.85
C GLN A 47 14.88 -2.57 10.07
N ALA A 48 13.74 -2.22 10.69
CA ALA A 48 12.45 -2.22 10.03
C ALA A 48 12.40 -1.24 8.85
N VAL A 49 12.92 -0.02 9.02
CA VAL A 49 13.04 0.98 7.93
C VAL A 49 13.92 0.45 6.80
N ALA A 50 15.07 -0.15 7.11
CA ALA A 50 15.96 -0.70 6.10
C ALA A 50 15.31 -1.83 5.29
N ALA A 51 14.55 -2.73 5.94
CA ALA A 51 13.80 -3.79 5.28
C ALA A 51 12.68 -3.23 4.39
N CYS A 52 11.93 -2.24 4.88
CA CYS A 52 10.92 -1.54 4.10
C CYS A 52 11.51 -0.81 2.88
N GLN A 53 12.66 -0.16 3.02
CA GLN A 53 13.36 0.47 1.90
C GLN A 53 13.81 -0.52 0.84
N GLU A 54 14.21 -1.73 1.23
CA GLU A 54 14.53 -2.80 0.29
C GLU A 54 13.26 -3.24 -0.49
N GLN A 55 12.14 -3.48 0.20
CA GLN A 55 10.87 -3.83 -0.46
C GLN A 55 10.38 -2.71 -1.38
N ALA A 56 10.45 -1.45 -0.94
CA ALA A 56 10.07 -0.29 -1.72
C ALA A 56 10.94 -0.13 -2.98
N ARG A 57 12.25 -0.39 -2.88
CA ARG A 57 13.19 -0.42 -4.03
C ARG A 57 12.90 -1.58 -4.99
N GLN A 58 12.31 -2.67 -4.52
CA GLN A 58 11.83 -3.78 -5.35
C GLN A 58 10.46 -3.50 -5.98
N GLY A 59 9.89 -2.31 -5.76
CA GLY A 59 8.63 -1.88 -6.34
C GLY A 59 7.40 -2.19 -5.51
N ASP A 60 7.52 -2.64 -4.25
CA ASP A 60 6.35 -2.86 -3.41
C ASP A 60 5.64 -1.53 -3.09
N ALA A 61 4.47 -1.32 -3.70
CA ALA A 61 3.68 -0.10 -3.54
C ALA A 61 3.18 0.11 -2.10
N GLN A 62 2.97 -0.95 -1.32
CA GLN A 62 2.61 -0.83 0.09
C GLN A 62 3.83 -0.36 0.89
N ALA A 63 5.00 -0.95 0.67
CA ALA A 63 6.22 -0.51 1.35
C ALA A 63 6.59 0.94 1.02
N GLN A 64 6.37 1.36 -0.22
CA GLN A 64 6.50 2.77 -0.62
C GLN A 64 5.51 3.65 0.14
N TYR A 65 4.23 3.26 0.23
CA TYR A 65 3.23 4.00 1.02
C TYR A 65 3.63 4.12 2.50
N GLU A 66 4.06 3.03 3.13
CA GLU A 66 4.46 2.99 4.54
C GLU A 66 5.67 3.89 4.82
N LEU A 67 6.66 3.93 3.91
CA LEU A 67 7.78 4.87 4.00
C LEU A 67 7.30 6.32 3.86
N GLY A 68 6.34 6.58 2.96
CA GLY A 68 5.71 7.88 2.84
C GLY A 68 5.10 8.36 4.15
N GLU A 69 4.26 7.53 4.79
CA GLU A 69 3.65 7.82 6.09
C GLU A 69 4.71 8.02 7.18
N PHE A 70 5.74 7.17 7.19
CA PHE A 70 6.81 7.26 8.18
C PHE A 70 7.53 8.61 8.17
N PHE A 71 7.86 9.14 6.98
CA PHE A 71 8.49 10.46 6.85
C PHE A 71 7.49 11.61 7.00
N TYR A 72 6.21 11.39 6.72
CA TYR A 72 5.16 12.39 6.85
C TYR A 72 4.75 12.67 8.29
N ASP A 73 4.60 11.63 9.12
CA ASP A 73 4.06 11.72 10.48
C ASP A 73 5.01 12.42 11.46
N GLY A 74 6.32 12.24 11.30
CA GLY A 74 7.32 12.84 12.17
C GLY A 74 7.34 12.29 13.62
N GLN A 75 6.56 11.24 13.93
CA GLN A 75 6.41 10.71 15.30
C GLN A 75 7.56 9.79 15.72
N ARG A 76 8.06 8.98 14.77
CA ARG A 76 9.08 7.94 15.00
C ARG A 76 10.46 8.33 14.47
N ALA A 77 10.50 9.31 13.56
CA ALA A 77 11.70 9.95 13.03
C ALA A 77 11.38 11.43 12.73
N PRO A 78 12.38 12.30 12.55
CA PRO A 78 12.15 13.67 12.11
C PRO A 78 11.33 13.71 10.82
N ARG A 79 10.33 14.59 10.78
CA ARG A 79 9.47 14.79 9.59
C ARG A 79 10.32 15.21 8.39
N ASP A 80 10.17 14.52 7.26
CA ASP A 80 10.86 14.79 5.99
C ASP A 80 9.82 14.76 4.86
N LEU A 81 9.21 15.91 4.59
CA LEU A 81 8.17 16.03 3.57
C LEU A 81 8.65 15.75 2.14
N PRO A 82 9.86 16.17 1.71
CA PRO A 82 10.41 15.75 0.44
C PRO A 82 10.51 14.23 0.27
N GLN A 83 10.97 13.51 1.30
CA GLN A 83 10.99 12.04 1.22
C GLN A 83 9.60 11.43 1.24
N ALA A 84 8.68 11.97 2.03
CA ALA A 84 7.29 11.52 2.03
C ALA A 84 6.66 11.66 0.64
N LEU A 85 6.82 12.82 0.00
CA LEU A 85 6.36 13.08 -1.37
C LEU A 85 6.92 12.08 -2.37
N HIS A 86 8.24 11.84 -2.32
CA HIS A 86 8.90 10.90 -3.21
C HIS A 86 8.26 9.50 -3.11
N TRP A 87 8.10 8.98 -1.91
CA TRP A 87 7.56 7.65 -1.70
C TRP A 87 6.06 7.54 -2.01
N PHE A 88 5.27 8.56 -1.66
CA PHE A 88 3.86 8.61 -2.06
C PHE A 88 3.69 8.71 -3.57
N GLU A 89 4.54 9.45 -4.27
CA GLU A 89 4.52 9.51 -5.73
C GLU A 89 4.78 8.12 -6.33
N GLN A 90 5.82 7.41 -5.89
CA GLN A 90 6.11 6.07 -6.38
C GLN A 90 4.93 5.10 -6.15
N ALA A 91 4.34 5.10 -4.96
CA ALA A 91 3.18 4.26 -4.66
C ALA A 91 1.93 4.68 -5.46
N SER A 92 1.73 6.00 -5.65
CA SER A 92 0.62 6.58 -6.41
C SER A 92 0.69 6.21 -7.89
N LEU A 93 1.89 6.20 -8.49
CA LEU A 93 2.11 5.73 -9.85
C LEU A 93 1.68 4.28 -10.01
N GLN A 94 1.77 3.46 -8.96
CA GLN A 94 1.35 2.05 -9.00
C GLN A 94 -0.14 1.83 -8.70
N GLY A 95 -0.93 2.90 -8.54
CA GLY A 95 -2.36 2.80 -8.25
C GLY A 95 -2.68 2.58 -6.76
N ASN A 96 -1.73 2.78 -5.84
CA ASN A 96 -2.02 2.70 -4.41
C ASN A 96 -2.95 3.86 -4.01
N ALA A 97 -4.21 3.54 -3.69
CA ALA A 97 -5.24 4.53 -3.41
C ALA A 97 -4.97 5.37 -2.15
N GLN A 98 -4.32 4.79 -1.13
CA GLN A 98 -3.96 5.51 0.10
C GLN A 98 -2.82 6.51 -0.16
N ALA A 99 -1.81 6.10 -0.95
CA ALA A 99 -0.76 7.00 -1.38
C ALA A 99 -1.30 8.14 -2.25
N GLN A 100 -2.24 7.86 -3.15
CA GLN A 100 -2.92 8.88 -3.95
C GLN A 100 -3.71 9.84 -3.05
N LEU A 101 -4.47 9.36 -2.07
CA LEU A 101 -5.17 10.21 -1.10
C LEU A 101 -4.22 11.15 -0.35
N ARG A 102 -3.10 10.62 0.16
CA ARG A 102 -2.06 11.41 0.84
C ARG A 102 -1.43 12.44 -0.09
N LEU A 103 -0.97 12.02 -1.26
CA LEU A 103 -0.34 12.89 -2.25
C LEU A 103 -1.28 14.01 -2.72
N GLY A 104 -2.54 13.69 -3.01
CA GLY A 104 -3.56 14.67 -3.37
C GLY A 104 -3.81 15.69 -2.26
N THR A 105 -3.84 15.24 -1.01
CA THR A 105 -3.95 16.13 0.16
C THR A 105 -2.73 17.04 0.32
N MET A 106 -1.53 16.52 0.10
CA MET A 106 -0.29 17.31 0.15
C MET A 106 -0.27 18.39 -0.94
N PHE A 107 -0.68 18.08 -2.17
CA PHE A 107 -0.85 19.08 -3.22
C PHE A 107 -1.93 20.11 -2.89
N PHE A 108 -3.03 19.72 -2.27
CA PHE A 108 -4.09 20.66 -1.90
C PHE A 108 -3.64 21.65 -0.84
N ARG A 109 -2.87 21.18 0.15
CA ARG A 109 -2.42 21.98 1.29
C ARG A 109 -1.08 22.67 1.06
N GLY A 110 -0.34 22.27 0.03
CA GLY A 110 1.02 22.72 -0.20
C GLY A 110 2.02 22.19 0.83
N GLU A 111 1.86 20.94 1.27
CA GLU A 111 2.74 20.32 2.27
C GLU A 111 3.97 19.73 1.59
N GLY A 112 5.14 20.35 1.77
CA GLY A 112 6.40 19.89 1.17
C GLY A 112 6.56 20.19 -0.32
N VAL A 113 5.50 20.67 -0.96
CA VAL A 113 5.42 21.05 -2.38
C VAL A 113 4.51 22.27 -2.50
N PRO A 114 4.68 23.15 -3.51
CA PRO A 114 3.71 24.23 -3.75
C PRO A 114 2.29 23.70 -3.94
N ALA A 115 1.31 24.39 -3.38
CA ALA A 115 -0.09 24.00 -3.51
C ALA A 115 -0.53 24.01 -4.98
N ASN A 116 -1.25 22.98 -5.41
CA ASN A 116 -1.74 22.83 -6.77
C ASN A 116 -3.09 22.10 -6.78
N ASN A 117 -4.17 22.86 -6.94
CA ASN A 117 -5.53 22.31 -6.93
C ASN A 117 -5.80 21.39 -8.13
N VAL A 118 -5.20 21.65 -9.30
CA VAL A 118 -5.37 20.79 -10.48
C VAL A 118 -4.75 19.42 -10.23
N GLN A 119 -3.51 19.37 -9.75
CA GLN A 119 -2.83 18.12 -9.42
C GLN A 119 -3.55 17.39 -8.28
N ALA A 120 -3.92 18.11 -7.21
CA ALA A 120 -4.68 17.54 -6.10
C ALA A 120 -5.98 16.87 -6.58
N TYR A 121 -6.78 17.59 -7.37
CA TYR A 121 -8.06 17.08 -7.87
C TYR A 121 -7.90 15.82 -8.74
N ILE A 122 -6.92 15.82 -9.66
CA ILE A 122 -6.63 14.66 -10.51
C ILE A 122 -6.27 13.44 -9.63
N VAL A 123 -5.30 13.60 -8.73
CA VAL A 123 -4.83 12.50 -7.87
C VAL A 123 -5.95 11.97 -6.98
N LEU A 124 -6.79 12.85 -6.41
CA LEU A 124 -7.90 12.45 -5.54
C LEU A 124 -9.00 11.72 -6.30
N LYS A 125 -9.38 12.18 -7.51
CA LYS A 125 -10.33 11.42 -8.35
C LYS A 125 -9.77 10.06 -8.76
N MET A 126 -8.46 9.95 -8.98
CA MET A 126 -7.78 8.68 -9.22
C MET A 126 -7.79 7.76 -7.99
N ALA A 127 -7.56 8.30 -6.79
CA ALA A 127 -7.67 7.56 -5.53
C ALA A 127 -9.07 6.96 -5.36
N ALA A 128 -10.12 7.73 -5.66
CA ALA A 128 -11.50 7.26 -5.59
C ALA A 128 -11.76 6.09 -6.53
N VAL A 129 -11.26 6.17 -7.77
CA VAL A 129 -11.36 5.07 -8.75
C VAL A 129 -10.61 3.83 -8.29
N ASN A 130 -9.49 4.01 -7.59
CA ASN A 130 -8.67 2.93 -7.06
C ASN A 130 -9.14 2.42 -5.68
N GLY A 131 -10.31 2.87 -5.20
CA GLY A 131 -10.98 2.32 -4.01
C GLY A 131 -10.81 3.12 -2.72
N SER A 132 -10.38 4.38 -2.79
CA SER A 132 -10.41 5.29 -1.63
C SER A 132 -11.74 6.06 -1.57
N ASP A 133 -12.67 5.59 -0.75
CA ASP A 133 -13.99 6.23 -0.60
C ASP A 133 -13.87 7.68 -0.08
N GLU A 134 -12.90 7.94 0.81
CA GLU A 134 -12.62 9.27 1.38
C GLU A 134 -12.11 10.30 0.34
N ALA A 135 -11.55 9.81 -0.77
CA ALA A 135 -10.95 10.69 -1.76
C ALA A 135 -11.98 11.50 -2.55
N MET A 136 -13.22 11.02 -2.67
CA MET A 136 -14.26 11.74 -3.39
C MET A 136 -14.63 13.04 -2.66
N ASP A 137 -14.84 12.97 -1.34
CA ASP A 137 -15.13 14.15 -0.50
C ASP A 137 -13.97 15.15 -0.53
N SER A 138 -12.74 14.66 -0.52
CA SER A 138 -11.55 15.50 -0.64
C SER A 138 -11.49 16.18 -2.01
N ALA A 139 -11.76 15.44 -3.09
CA ALA A 139 -11.77 16.00 -4.45
C ALA A 139 -12.85 17.08 -4.61
N ASP A 140 -14.01 16.90 -3.99
CA ASP A 140 -15.10 17.88 -4.05
C ASP A 140 -14.71 19.17 -3.31
N GLN A 141 -14.05 19.07 -2.15
CA GLN A 141 -13.46 20.24 -1.47
C GLN A 141 -12.41 20.97 -2.31
N VAL A 142 -11.60 20.23 -3.08
CA VAL A 142 -10.64 20.86 -4.00
C VAL A 142 -11.38 21.59 -5.12
N ALA A 143 -12.41 20.97 -5.71
CA ALA A 143 -13.19 21.54 -6.80
C ALA A 143 -13.89 22.85 -6.43
N GLU A 144 -14.32 23.01 -5.17
CA GLU A 144 -14.89 24.27 -4.66
C GLU A 144 -13.91 25.44 -4.74
N ARG A 145 -12.59 25.17 -4.76
CA ARG A 145 -11.53 26.18 -4.84
C ARG A 145 -10.96 26.36 -6.25
N MET A 146 -11.47 25.62 -7.23
CA MET A 146 -10.96 25.64 -8.61
C MET A 146 -11.78 26.56 -9.51
N GLN A 147 -11.09 27.21 -10.44
CA GLN A 147 -11.73 27.92 -11.54
C GLN A 147 -12.28 26.92 -12.58
N ARG A 148 -13.21 27.38 -13.42
CA ARG A 148 -13.82 26.51 -14.45
C ARG A 148 -12.78 25.96 -15.42
N GLU A 149 -11.80 26.78 -15.76
CA GLU A 149 -10.71 26.45 -16.68
C GLU A 149 -9.81 25.36 -16.07
N GLU A 150 -9.52 25.45 -14.77
CA GLU A 150 -8.76 24.43 -14.03
C GLU A 150 -9.51 23.09 -13.98
N LEU A 151 -10.83 23.14 -13.72
CA LEU A 151 -11.69 21.94 -13.73
C LEU A 151 -11.76 21.30 -15.11
N GLN A 152 -11.84 22.11 -16.17
CA GLN A 152 -11.82 21.63 -17.56
C GLN A 152 -10.48 20.96 -17.88
N ALA A 153 -9.36 21.59 -17.53
CA ALA A 153 -8.04 21.02 -17.72
C ALA A 153 -7.90 19.68 -16.98
N ALA A 154 -8.30 19.62 -15.71
CA ALA A 154 -8.26 18.39 -14.93
C ALA A 154 -9.14 17.29 -15.52
N SER A 155 -10.37 17.63 -15.94
CA SER A 155 -11.30 16.69 -16.59
C SER A 155 -10.76 16.16 -17.91
N GLN A 156 -10.05 16.99 -18.68
CA GLN A 156 -9.40 16.57 -19.91
C GLN A 156 -8.28 15.57 -19.64
N VAL A 157 -7.43 15.83 -18.65
CA VAL A 157 -6.35 14.90 -18.26
C VAL A 157 -6.93 13.57 -17.77
N LEU A 158 -7.91 13.60 -16.86
CA LEU A 158 -8.60 12.40 -16.39
C LEU A 158 -9.19 11.61 -17.55
N GLY A 159 -9.88 12.28 -18.48
CA GLY A 159 -10.44 11.64 -19.67
C GLY A 159 -9.38 11.00 -20.58
N GLN A 160 -8.18 11.58 -20.68
CA GLN A 160 -7.06 10.98 -21.41
C GLN A 160 -6.51 9.74 -20.70
N ILE A 161 -6.34 9.79 -19.38
CA ILE A 161 -5.90 8.64 -18.55
C ILE A 161 -6.87 7.47 -18.74
N PHE A 162 -8.17 7.70 -18.55
CA PHE A 162 -9.18 6.65 -18.73
C PHE A 162 -9.22 6.10 -20.14
N ARG A 163 -9.07 6.97 -21.16
CA ARG A 163 -9.02 6.52 -22.55
C ARG A 163 -7.81 5.64 -22.83
N SER A 164 -6.62 6.00 -22.33
CA SER A 164 -5.40 5.18 -22.47
C SER A 164 -5.62 3.81 -21.85
N TYR A 165 -6.12 3.79 -20.60
CA TYR A 165 -6.42 2.57 -19.88
C TYR A 165 -7.41 1.66 -20.63
N LEU A 166 -8.50 2.21 -21.16
CA LEU A 166 -9.47 1.42 -21.93
C LEU A 166 -8.89 0.85 -23.23
N LEU A 167 -7.98 1.56 -23.90
CA LEU A 167 -7.30 1.06 -25.11
C LEU A 167 -6.31 -0.07 -24.77
N GLU A 168 -5.59 0.06 -23.66
CA GLU A 168 -4.69 -0.99 -23.16
C GLU A 168 -5.45 -2.29 -22.88
N LEU A 169 -6.62 -2.20 -22.25
CA LEU A 169 -7.49 -3.37 -22.01
C LEU A 169 -7.93 -4.04 -23.32
N GLN A 170 -8.35 -3.27 -24.33
CA GLN A 170 -8.81 -3.84 -25.62
C GLN A 170 -7.69 -4.54 -26.39
N ASN A 171 -6.46 -4.04 -26.29
CA ASN A 171 -5.30 -4.63 -26.96
C ASN A 171 -4.90 -5.99 -26.34
N ILE A 172 -5.16 -6.20 -25.05
CA ILE A 172 -4.91 -7.47 -24.36
C ILE A 172 -5.88 -8.55 -24.88
N ASP A 173 -7.16 -8.21 -25.05
CA ASP A 173 -8.18 -9.13 -25.59
C ASP A 173 -7.95 -9.50 -27.07
N SER A 174 -7.15 -8.71 -27.78
CA SER A 174 -6.86 -8.88 -29.21
C SER A 174 -5.59 -9.70 -29.49
N ALA A 175 -4.84 -10.10 -28.45
CA ALA A 175 -3.64 -10.92 -28.60
C ALA A 175 -4.02 -12.39 -28.94
N PRO A 176 -3.49 -12.98 -30.03
CA PRO A 176 -3.81 -14.36 -30.37
C PRO A 176 -3.29 -15.29 -29.26
N ALA A 177 -4.21 -16.05 -28.66
CA ALA A 177 -3.85 -17.12 -27.73
C ALA A 177 -2.94 -18.12 -28.46
N ALA A 178 -1.63 -18.06 -28.20
CA ALA A 178 -0.69 -19.04 -28.71
C ALA A 178 -1.08 -20.41 -28.12
N PRO A 179 -1.32 -21.45 -28.94
CA PRO A 179 -1.64 -22.77 -28.42
C PRO A 179 -0.36 -23.37 -27.81
N GLY A 180 -0.31 -23.48 -26.49
CA GLY A 180 0.69 -24.30 -25.78
C GLY A 180 1.66 -23.57 -24.84
N SER A 181 1.54 -22.26 -24.62
CA SER A 181 2.30 -21.58 -23.56
C SER A 181 1.39 -21.28 -22.38
N GLY A 182 1.66 -21.92 -21.23
CA GLY A 182 1.01 -21.57 -19.98
C GLY A 182 1.10 -20.07 -19.74
N PHE A 183 -0.06 -19.44 -19.58
CA PHE A 183 -0.17 -18.03 -19.19
C PHE A 183 0.42 -17.89 -17.79
N THR A 184 1.74 -17.66 -17.73
CA THR A 184 2.38 -17.06 -16.56
C THR A 184 2.50 -15.58 -16.92
N PRO A 185 1.63 -14.71 -16.40
CA PRO A 185 1.88 -13.28 -16.51
C PRO A 185 3.23 -13.02 -15.82
N ALA A 186 4.11 -12.25 -16.47
CA ALA A 186 5.33 -11.78 -15.84
C ALA A 186 4.96 -11.11 -14.50
N PRO A 187 5.72 -11.36 -13.41
CA PRO A 187 5.46 -10.69 -12.13
C PRO A 187 5.65 -9.19 -12.35
N GLY A 188 4.54 -8.45 -12.36
CA GLY A 188 4.50 -7.02 -12.71
C GLY A 188 3.40 -6.62 -13.69
N ASN A 189 2.87 -7.57 -14.48
CA ASN A 189 1.67 -7.35 -15.31
C ASN A 189 0.41 -7.79 -14.57
N THR A 190 0.19 -7.23 -13.37
CA THR A 190 -1.16 -7.13 -12.82
C THR A 190 -1.96 -6.21 -13.73
N LEU A 191 -3.23 -6.54 -14.01
CA LEU A 191 -4.20 -5.58 -14.56
C LEU A 191 -4.11 -4.31 -13.70
N GLY A 192 -3.40 -3.31 -14.21
CA GLY A 192 -3.07 -2.13 -13.43
C GLY A 192 -4.28 -1.23 -13.40
N SER A 193 -4.78 -0.88 -12.21
CA SER A 193 -5.74 0.20 -12.09
C SER A 193 -5.17 1.46 -12.75
N PRO A 194 -6.01 2.37 -13.28
CA PRO A 194 -5.50 3.55 -13.98
C PRO A 194 -4.57 4.33 -13.04
N GLN A 195 -3.43 4.73 -13.60
CA GLN A 195 -2.31 5.32 -12.86
C GLN A 195 -2.28 6.83 -13.05
N VAL A 196 -1.79 7.54 -12.03
CA VAL A 196 -1.49 8.96 -12.15
C VAL A 196 -0.21 9.11 -12.99
N PRO A 197 -0.09 10.08 -13.92
CA PRO A 197 1.18 10.36 -14.58
C PRO A 197 2.20 10.94 -13.58
N ALA A 198 3.49 10.71 -13.83
CA ALA A 198 4.55 11.34 -13.04
C ALA A 198 4.47 12.86 -13.12
N PHE A 199 4.56 13.55 -11.98
CA PHE A 199 4.51 15.00 -11.94
C PHE A 199 5.94 15.53 -12.09
N ALA A 200 6.23 16.20 -13.19
CA ALA A 200 7.54 16.84 -13.35
C ALA A 200 7.72 17.92 -12.27
N PRO A 201 8.89 17.99 -11.59
CA PRO A 201 9.23 19.15 -10.78
C PRO A 201 9.38 20.36 -11.71
N ASN A 202 8.56 21.38 -11.52
CA ASN A 202 8.71 22.69 -12.19
C ASN A 202 9.95 23.43 -11.67
#